data_AF-G3TJW9-F1
#
_entry.id   AF-G3TJW9-F1
#
_cell.length_a   1.000
_cell.length_b   1.000
_cell.length_c   1.000
_cell.angle_alpha   90.00
_cell.angle_beta   90.00
_cell.angle_gamma   90.00
#
_symmetry.space_group_name_H-M   'P 1'
#
loop_
_entity.id
_entity.type
_entity.pdbx_description
1 polymer ?
#
loop_
_entity_poly.entity_id
_entity_poly.type
_entity_poly.pdbx_seq_one_letter_code
_entity_poly.pdbx_strand_id
1 'polypeptide(L)'
;EGAFVYLALVGNVADSSGLLASLWKEYGQADARWLYFDPNLVAVELLTVFLDGSLALFLVYAIVKEKCYRHFIQITLCVCELYGGWMTFSPEWLTGSPNLNTSNWLYFWVYLVFFNGVWVLAPGLLLYQSWVELRKMHDRETCLGKKLH
;
A
#
# COMPACT_ATOMS: atom_id res chain seq x y z
N GLU A 1 -4.00 5.97 7.30
CA GLU A 1 -2.55 6.04 7.52
C GLU A 1 -2.12 7.40 8.06
N GLY A 2 -2.46 8.53 7.43
CA GLY A 2 -2.06 9.87 7.92
C GLY A 2 -2.46 10.17 9.37
N ALA A 3 -3.64 9.74 9.80
CA ALA A 3 -4.06 9.84 11.20
C ALA A 3 -3.22 8.96 12.14
N PHE A 4 -2.83 7.76 11.71
CA PHE A 4 -1.93 6.89 12.48
C PHE A 4 -0.56 7.56 12.65
N VAL A 5 0.06 7.99 11.55
CA VAL A 5 1.36 8.68 11.55
C VAL A 5 1.35 9.88 12.49
N TYR A 6 0.32 10.71 12.42
CA TYR A 6 0.19 11.86 13.31
C TYR A 6 0.14 11.45 14.79
N LEU A 7 -0.73 10.49 15.13
CA LEU A 7 -0.92 10.04 16.51
C LEU A 7 0.33 9.33 17.06
N ALA A 8 1.04 8.56 16.22
CA ALA A 8 2.27 7.86 16.59
C ALA A 8 3.46 8.81 16.78
N LEU A 9 3.51 9.95 16.08
CA LEU A 9 4.59 10.93 16.21
C LEU A 9 4.40 11.88 17.41
N VAL A 10 3.15 12.18 17.76
CA VAL A 10 2.83 13.11 18.87
C VAL A 10 2.72 12.39 20.21
N GLY A 11 2.51 11.07 20.20
CA GLY A 11 2.40 10.24 21.40
C GLY A 11 2.18 8.79 21.03
N ASN A 12 1.16 8.15 21.61
CA ASN A 12 0.73 6.81 21.25
C ASN A 12 -0.74 6.80 20.86
N VAL A 13 -1.10 5.91 19.94
CA VAL A 13 -2.50 5.67 19.58
C VAL A 13 -3.26 5.11 20.78
N ALA A 14 -2.63 4.26 21.59
CA ALA A 14 -3.21 3.66 22.79
C ALA A 14 -3.79 4.69 23.78
N ASP A 15 -3.09 5.82 23.96
CA ASP A 15 -3.46 6.88 24.90
C ASP A 15 -4.36 7.96 24.27
N SER A 16 -4.50 7.93 22.95
CA SER A 16 -5.26 8.92 22.19
C SER A 16 -6.77 8.67 22.26
N SER A 17 -7.57 9.75 22.18
CA SER A 17 -9.04 9.67 22.17
C SER A 17 -9.61 10.18 20.85
N GLY A 18 -10.85 9.78 20.54
CA GLY A 18 -11.56 10.16 19.32
C GLY A 18 -11.77 9.00 18.33
N LEU A 19 -12.54 9.29 17.27
CA LEU A 19 -12.97 8.27 16.31
C LEU A 19 -11.80 7.60 15.58
N LEU A 20 -10.86 8.40 15.08
CA LEU A 20 -9.69 7.88 14.34
C LEU A 20 -8.77 7.07 15.25
N ALA A 21 -8.56 7.52 16.49
CA ALA A 21 -7.79 6.75 17.48
C ALA A 21 -8.49 5.41 17.79
N SER A 22 -9.81 5.40 17.92
CA SER A 22 -10.59 4.19 18.19
C SER A 22 -10.48 3.17 17.05
N LEU A 23 -10.48 3.63 15.79
CA LEU A 23 -10.28 2.78 14.62
C LEU A 23 -8.90 2.11 14.63
N TRP A 24 -7.84 2.85 14.95
CA TRP A 24 -6.50 2.28 15.07
C TRP A 24 -6.34 1.40 16.30
N LYS A 25 -7.06 1.68 17.39
CA LYS A 25 -7.10 0.79 18.56
C LYS A 25 -7.74 -0.56 18.25
N GLU A 26 -8.77 -0.55 17.41
CA GLU A 26 -9.43 -1.75 16.93
C GLU A 26 -8.50 -2.58 16.03
N TYR A 27 -7.84 -1.95 15.05
CA TYR A 27 -6.84 -2.65 14.25
C TYR A 27 -5.63 -3.11 15.08
N GLY A 28 -5.28 -2.35 16.12
CA GLY A 28 -4.25 -2.68 17.10
C GLY A 28 -4.48 -3.98 17.88
N GLN A 29 -5.72 -4.51 17.91
CA GLN A 29 -6.00 -5.84 18.46
C GLN A 29 -5.45 -6.97 17.58
N ALA A 30 -5.30 -6.71 16.28
CA ALA A 30 -4.72 -7.63 15.31
C ALA A 30 -3.21 -7.46 15.18
N ASP A 31 -2.71 -6.22 15.28
CA ASP A 31 -1.28 -5.90 15.22
C ASP A 31 -0.94 -4.79 16.23
N ALA A 32 -0.29 -5.17 17.34
CA ALA A 32 -0.03 -4.27 18.46
C ALA A 32 0.87 -3.08 18.11
N ARG A 33 1.63 -3.15 17.01
CA ARG A 33 2.50 -2.06 16.53
C ARG A 33 1.70 -0.83 16.07
N TRP A 34 0.40 -0.96 15.84
CA TRP A 34 -0.47 0.16 15.50
C TRP A 34 -0.94 0.94 16.75
N LEU A 35 -0.68 0.41 17.95
CA LEU A 35 -1.03 1.06 19.23
C LEU A 35 0.11 1.94 19.77
N TYR A 36 1.34 1.49 19.56
CA TYR A 36 2.55 2.07 20.12
C TYR A 36 3.53 2.46 19.02
N PHE A 37 4.46 3.35 19.31
CA PHE A 37 5.46 3.77 18.34
C PHE A 37 6.40 2.61 17.93
N ASP A 38 6.28 2.16 16.68
CA ASP A 38 7.23 1.27 16.01
C ASP A 38 7.95 2.05 14.89
N PRO A 39 9.28 2.24 14.97
CA PRO A 39 10.01 3.06 14.00
C PRO A 39 9.93 2.54 12.55
N ASN A 40 9.88 1.23 12.35
CA ASN A 40 9.86 0.64 11.01
C ASN A 40 8.49 0.85 10.37
N LEU A 41 7.42 0.58 11.13
CA LEU A 41 6.05 0.80 10.68
C LEU A 41 5.80 2.28 10.42
N VAL A 42 6.19 3.17 11.34
CA VAL A 42 6.02 4.62 11.16
C VAL A 42 6.82 5.13 9.95
N ALA A 43 8.03 4.62 9.70
CA ALA A 43 8.82 4.99 8.54
C ALA A 43 8.16 4.58 7.21
N VAL A 44 7.59 3.37 7.14
CA VAL A 44 6.82 2.91 5.96
C VAL A 44 5.59 3.81 5.77
N GLU A 45 4.81 4.03 6.83
CA GLU A 45 3.57 4.81 6.76
C GLU A 45 3.80 6.28 6.42
N LEU A 46 4.94 6.86 6.78
CA LEU A 46 5.34 8.19 6.31
C LEU A 46 5.48 8.22 4.79
N LEU A 47 6.09 7.20 4.19
CA LEU A 47 6.17 7.09 2.73
C LEU A 47 4.79 6.86 2.13
N THR A 48 3.96 5.96 2.70
CA THR A 48 2.63 5.70 2.16
C THR A 48 1.77 6.97 2.15
N VAL A 49 1.81 7.75 3.23
CA VAL A 49 1.01 8.99 3.33
C VAL A 49 1.51 10.07 2.38
N PHE A 50 2.81 10.35 2.35
CA PHE A 50 3.34 11.50 1.62
C PHE A 50 3.67 11.18 0.16
N LEU A 51 4.29 10.04 -0.10
CA LEU A 51 4.67 9.62 -1.45
C LEU A 51 3.49 8.96 -2.15
N ASP A 52 2.96 7.86 -1.58
CA ASP A 52 1.97 7.05 -2.27
C ASP A 52 0.63 7.78 -2.36
N GLY A 53 0.22 8.49 -1.30
CA GLY A 53 -0.93 9.40 -1.32
C GLY A 53 -0.83 10.46 -2.43
N SER A 54 0.35 11.06 -2.61
CA SER A 54 0.58 12.04 -3.69
C SER A 54 0.56 11.39 -5.08
N LEU A 55 1.19 10.22 -5.22
CA LEU A 55 1.21 9.44 -6.46
C LEU A 55 -0.20 8.97 -6.85
N ALA A 56 -1.03 8.58 -5.88
CA ALA A 56 -2.42 8.18 -6.11
C ALA A 56 -3.25 9.36 -6.67
N LEU A 57 -3.15 10.55 -6.07
CA LEU A 57 -3.80 11.74 -6.60
C LEU A 57 -3.32 12.09 -8.02
N PHE A 58 -1.99 12.00 -8.24
CA PHE A 58 -1.41 12.27 -9.55
C PHE A 58 -1.79 11.22 -10.60
N LEU A 59 -1.93 9.95 -10.20
CA LEU A 59 -2.43 8.87 -11.04
C LEU A 59 -3.88 9.10 -11.45
N VAL A 60 -4.75 9.50 -10.52
CA VAL A 60 -6.14 9.85 -10.82
C VAL A 60 -6.18 10.98 -11.85
N TYR A 61 -5.38 12.03 -11.66
CA TYR A 61 -5.25 13.10 -12.65
C TYR A 61 -4.78 12.57 -14.02
N ALA A 62 -3.75 11.72 -14.04
CA ALA A 62 -3.20 11.15 -15.26
C ALA A 62 -4.20 10.24 -16.00
N ILE A 63 -5.04 9.50 -15.27
CA ILE A 63 -6.17 8.73 -15.82
C ILE A 63 -7.18 9.67 -16.45
N VAL A 64 -7.70 10.64 -15.69
CA VAL A 64 -8.76 11.56 -16.16
C VAL A 64 -8.32 12.41 -17.36
N LYS A 65 -7.03 12.72 -17.45
CA LYS A 65 -6.45 13.52 -18.55
C LYS A 65 -5.78 12.68 -19.64
N GLU A 66 -5.94 11.36 -19.62
CA GLU A 66 -5.42 10.44 -20.64
C GLU A 66 -3.93 10.69 -20.95
N LYS A 67 -3.11 10.84 -19.89
CA LYS A 67 -1.68 11.18 -20.04
C LYS A 67 -0.86 9.94 -20.39
N CYS A 68 0.13 10.11 -21.28
CA CYS A 68 1.03 9.03 -21.69
C CYS A 68 1.82 8.40 -20.52
N TYR A 69 2.14 9.20 -19.50
CA TYR A 69 2.87 8.75 -18.31
C TYR A 69 2.00 8.05 -17.26
N ARG A 70 0.69 7.87 -17.51
CA ARG A 70 -0.24 7.22 -16.57
C ARG A 70 0.25 5.85 -16.11
N HIS A 71 0.71 5.03 -17.05
CA HIS A 71 1.21 3.68 -16.75
C HIS A 71 2.50 3.68 -15.94
N PHE A 72 3.37 4.68 -16.16
CA PHE A 72 4.58 4.85 -15.34
C PHE A 72 4.21 5.15 -13.89
N ILE A 73 3.31 6.11 -13.64
CA ILE A 73 2.86 6.42 -12.28
C ILE A 73 2.16 5.21 -11.65
N GLN A 74 1.27 4.53 -12.40
CA GLN A 74 0.55 3.37 -11.91
C GLN A 74 1.51 2.26 -11.46
N ILE A 75 2.53 1.96 -12.27
CA ILE A 75 3.55 0.96 -11.91
C ILE A 75 4.32 1.39 -10.67
N THR A 76 4.79 2.64 -10.61
CA THR A 76 5.54 3.17 -9.46
C THR A 76 4.73 3.06 -8.17
N LEU A 77 3.48 3.52 -8.18
CA LEU A 77 2.58 3.42 -7.03
C LEU A 77 2.35 1.96 -6.60
N CYS A 78 2.07 1.07 -7.56
CA CYS A 78 1.84 -0.34 -7.24
C CYS A 78 3.07 -1.02 -6.64
N VAL A 79 4.28 -0.66 -7.09
CA VAL A 79 5.53 -1.19 -6.51
C VAL A 79 5.72 -0.67 -5.09
N CYS A 80 5.45 0.61 -4.83
CA CYS A 80 5.51 1.15 -3.47
C CYS A 80 4.54 0.43 -2.54
N GLU A 81 3.28 0.23 -2.94
CA GLU A 81 2.26 -0.49 -2.14
C GLU A 81 2.69 -1.92 -1.81
N LEU A 82 3.16 -2.68 -2.82
CA LEU A 82 3.61 -4.06 -2.63
C LEU A 82 4.86 -4.15 -1.74
N TYR A 83 5.80 -3.23 -1.92
CA TYR A 83 7.01 -3.18 -1.10
C TYR A 83 6.70 -2.73 0.32
N GLY A 84 5.84 -1.73 0.51
CA GLY A 84 5.37 -1.26 1.81
C GLY A 84 4.68 -2.39 2.58
N GLY A 85 3.74 -3.09 1.94
CA GLY A 85 3.09 -4.27 2.51
C GLY A 85 4.10 -5.37 2.89
N TRP A 86 5.10 -5.63 2.05
CA TRP A 86 6.17 -6.57 2.39
C TRP A 86 6.96 -6.13 3.62
N MET A 87 7.34 -4.85 3.70
CA MET A 87 8.11 -4.30 4.82
C MET A 87 7.31 -4.23 6.12
N THR A 88 5.98 -4.16 6.05
CA THR A 88 5.10 -4.22 7.24
C THR A 88 5.08 -5.61 7.86
N PHE A 89 5.06 -6.67 7.06
CA PHE A 89 4.87 -8.04 7.54
C PHE A 89 6.14 -8.91 7.58
N SER A 90 7.05 -8.74 6.63
CA SER A 90 8.26 -9.57 6.55
C SER A 90 9.12 -9.50 7.83
N PRO A 91 9.35 -8.34 8.46
CA PRO A 91 10.08 -8.29 9.73
C PRO A 91 9.38 -9.07 10.84
N GLU A 92 8.06 -8.99 10.95
CA GLU A 92 7.29 -9.77 11.93
C GLU A 92 7.39 -11.27 11.67
N TRP A 93 7.28 -11.71 10.42
CA TRP A 93 7.41 -13.14 10.12
C TRP A 93 8.80 -13.68 10.47
N LEU A 94 9.85 -12.87 10.26
CA LEU A 94 11.22 -13.24 10.60
C LEU A 94 11.47 -13.31 12.13
N THR A 95 10.71 -12.54 12.93
CA THR A 95 10.81 -12.53 14.40
C THR A 95 9.81 -13.44 15.10
N GLY A 96 9.02 -14.22 14.35
CA GLY A 96 8.00 -15.11 14.91
C GLY A 96 6.67 -14.44 15.22
N SER A 97 6.45 -13.23 14.69
CA SER A 97 5.20 -12.45 14.73
C SER A 97 4.70 -12.13 16.14
N PRO A 98 5.56 -11.62 17.04
CA PRO A 98 5.20 -11.38 18.43
C PRO A 98 4.10 -10.32 18.60
N ASN A 99 3.93 -9.42 17.63
CA ASN A 99 2.92 -8.37 17.69
C ASN A 99 1.60 -8.74 16.99
N LEU A 100 1.60 -9.79 16.16
CA LEU A 100 0.43 -10.19 15.38
C LEU A 100 -0.43 -11.18 16.15
N ASN A 101 -1.72 -10.88 16.29
CA ASN A 101 -2.68 -11.79 16.90
C ASN A 101 -3.16 -12.85 15.89
N THR A 102 -2.38 -13.93 15.76
CA THR A 102 -2.66 -15.04 14.85
C THR A 102 -3.59 -16.12 15.43
N SER A 103 -3.88 -16.06 16.74
CA SER A 103 -4.70 -17.06 17.43
C SER A 103 -6.20 -16.78 17.31
N ASN A 104 -6.60 -15.52 17.14
CA ASN A 104 -7.99 -15.15 16.94
C ASN A 104 -8.36 -15.23 15.45
N TRP A 105 -9.41 -15.98 15.13
CA TRP A 105 -9.86 -16.19 13.75
C TRP A 105 -10.20 -14.88 13.02
N LEU A 106 -10.90 -13.95 13.68
CA LEU A 106 -11.32 -12.69 13.08
C LEU A 106 -10.10 -11.81 12.78
N TYR A 107 -9.20 -11.66 13.74
CA TYR A 107 -8.00 -10.84 13.57
C TYR A 107 -7.07 -11.44 12.53
N PHE A 108 -6.88 -12.76 12.53
CA PHE A 108 -6.03 -13.39 11.54
C PHE A 108 -6.62 -13.33 10.12
N TRP A 109 -7.82 -13.87 9.90
CA TRP A 109 -8.35 -14.04 8.55
C TRP A 109 -8.93 -12.76 7.95
N VAL A 110 -9.60 -11.95 8.76
CA VAL A 110 -10.26 -10.74 8.25
C VAL A 110 -9.30 -9.54 8.30
N TYR A 111 -8.68 -9.29 9.45
CA TYR A 111 -7.87 -8.09 9.63
C TYR A 111 -6.51 -8.24 8.93
N LEU A 112 -5.78 -9.32 9.24
CA LEU A 112 -4.44 -9.51 8.70
C LEU A 112 -4.48 -10.04 7.26
N VAL A 113 -5.23 -11.10 6.97
CA VAL A 113 -5.22 -11.71 5.62
C VAL A 113 -6.09 -10.95 4.62
N PHE A 114 -7.38 -10.73 4.91
CA PHE A 114 -8.29 -10.17 3.92
C PHE A 114 -7.98 -8.70 3.61
N PHE A 115 -7.92 -7.82 4.62
CA PHE A 115 -7.62 -6.41 4.35
C PHE A 115 -6.26 -6.27 3.69
N ASN A 116 -5.15 -6.73 4.26
CA ASN A 116 -3.85 -6.59 3.60
C ASN A 116 -3.75 -7.34 2.26
N GLY A 117 -4.51 -8.42 2.07
CA GLY A 117 -4.65 -9.11 0.80
C GLY A 117 -5.18 -8.20 -0.32
N VAL A 118 -6.08 -7.26 -0.02
CA VAL A 118 -6.57 -6.28 -1.01
C VAL A 118 -5.43 -5.37 -1.49
N TRP A 119 -4.51 -4.99 -0.61
CA TRP A 119 -3.34 -4.15 -0.93
C TRP A 119 -2.25 -4.93 -1.68
N VAL A 120 -2.36 -6.26 -1.78
CA VAL A 120 -1.54 -7.08 -2.68
C VAL A 120 -2.25 -7.29 -4.02
N LEU A 121 -3.53 -7.66 -3.97
CA LEU A 121 -4.30 -8.02 -5.15
C LEU A 121 -4.55 -6.82 -6.06
N ALA A 122 -4.95 -5.67 -5.53
CA ALA A 122 -5.25 -4.50 -6.35
C ALA A 122 -4.01 -3.98 -7.10
N PRO A 123 -2.84 -3.76 -6.45
CA PRO A 123 -1.62 -3.43 -7.17
C PRO A 123 -1.18 -4.50 -8.16
N GLY A 124 -1.30 -5.79 -7.82
CA GLY A 124 -0.97 -6.89 -8.72
C GLY A 124 -1.80 -6.86 -10.02
N LEU A 125 -3.10 -6.64 -9.91
CA LEU A 125 -4.00 -6.52 -11.06
C LEU A 125 -3.70 -5.27 -11.89
N LEU A 126 -3.42 -4.13 -11.25
CA LEU A 126 -3.06 -2.88 -11.93
C LEU A 126 -1.69 -2.95 -12.63
N LEU A 127 -0.72 -3.67 -12.06
CA LEU A 127 0.56 -3.96 -12.73
C LEU A 127 0.35 -4.82 -13.97
N TYR A 128 -0.45 -5.88 -13.86
CA TYR A 128 -0.79 -6.72 -15.00
C TYR A 128 -1.50 -5.91 -16.11
N GLN A 129 -2.44 -5.04 -15.73
CA GLN A 129 -3.10 -4.15 -16.68
C GLN A 129 -2.09 -3.24 -17.41
N SER A 130 -1.19 -2.59 -16.66
CA SER A 130 -0.17 -1.72 -17.27
C SER A 130 0.77 -2.50 -18.18
N TRP A 131 1.17 -3.71 -17.79
CA TRP A 131 2.00 -4.57 -18.61
C TRP A 131 1.34 -4.91 -19.95
N VAL A 132 0.06 -5.30 -19.93
CA VAL A 132 -0.69 -5.64 -21.14
C VAL A 132 -0.79 -4.45 -22.09
N GLU A 133 -1.05 -3.24 -21.58
CA GLU A 133 -1.15 -2.04 -22.41
C GLU A 133 0.21 -1.61 -22.98
N LEU A 134 1.28 -1.65 -22.18
CA LEU A 134 2.64 -1.35 -22.66
C LEU A 134 3.07 -2.31 -23.78
N ARG A 135 2.75 -3.60 -23.63
CA ARG A 135 3.01 -4.60 -24.68
C ARG A 135 2.26 -4.26 -25.97
N LYS A 136 0.97 -3.92 -25.89
CA LYS A 136 0.17 -3.53 -27.07
C LYS A 136 0.73 -2.29 -27.77
N MET A 137 1.23 -1.31 -27.02
CA MET A 137 1.85 -0.11 -27.58
C MET A 137 3.12 -0.46 -28.35
N HIS A 138 4.00 -1.29 -27.77
CA HIS A 138 5.22 -1.75 -28.42
C HIS A 138 4.94 -2.54 -29.72
N ASP A 139 3.97 -3.46 -29.70
CA ASP A 139 3.60 -4.25 -30.87
C ASP A 139 3.03 -3.37 -32.01
N ARG A 140 2.34 -2.26 -31.68
CA ARG A 140 1.85 -1.29 -32.67
C ARG A 140 3.00 -0.51 -33.30
N GLU A 141 3.91 0.02 -32.50
CA GLU A 141 5.07 0.78 -32.99
C GLU A 141 5.95 -0.06 -33.92
N THR A 142 6.21 -1.32 -33.55
CA THR A 142 7.00 -2.24 -34.39
C THR A 142 6.29 -2.57 -35.72
N CYS A 143 4.97 -2.71 -35.72
CA CYS A 143 4.18 -2.92 -36.94
C CYS A 143 4.19 -1.69 -37.86
N LEU A 144 4.08 -0.47 -37.29
CA LEU A 144 4.18 0.79 -38.03
C LEU A 144 5.58 0.95 -38.65
N GLY A 145 6.65 0.67 -37.90
CA GLY A 145 8.02 0.72 -38.41
C GLY A 145 8.26 -0.24 -39.58
N LYS A 146 7.65 -1.43 -39.56
CA LYS A 146 7.72 -2.40 -40.67
C LYS A 146 6.94 -1.99 -41.93
N LYS A 147 5.92 -1.12 -41.82
CA LYS A 147 5.16 -0.62 -42.98
C LYS A 147 5.82 0.58 -43.66
N LEU A 148 6.71 1.27 -42.97
CA LEU A 148 7.43 2.46 -43.46
C LEU A 148 8.73 2.11 -44.21
N HIS A 149 9.15 0.85 -44.16
CA HIS A 149 10.29 0.27 -44.89
C HIS A 149 9.79 -0.65 -46.02
#